data_AF-A0A2T4N4P3-F1
#
_entry.id   AF-A0A2T4N4P3-F1
#
_cell.length_a   1.000
_cell.length_b   1.000
_cell.length_c   1.000
_cell.angle_alpha   90.00
_cell.angle_beta   90.00
_cell.angle_gamma   90.00
#
_symmetry.space_group_name_H-M   'P 1'
#
loop_
_entity.id
_entity.type
_entity.pdbx_description
1 polymer ?
#
loop_
_entity_poly.entity_id
_entity_poly.type
_entity_poly.pdbx_seq_one_letter_code
_entity_poly.pdbx_strand_id
1 'polypeptide(L)'
;MISALIKTASDIYNVQPTFYATLFVGLLAALIALRALRHNVQAAKTKNSLDFESTYKHNEKIVNSSLEIKKIIKRKLDVPISSLGLEENFQREEALHISAILNEWERCANGIYHEIYDDDFLYGTYGSTVIFLYTHLYPYIEVRQKHNPRVFTKFCWLALRWQIRRDKNTGKKTDRVLSEALELLSTYHKNVNNI
;
A
#
# COMPACT_ATOMS: atom_id res chain seq x y z
N MET A 1 -37.04 -39.87 -8.96
CA MET A 1 -35.75 -39.15 -8.89
C MET A 1 -35.13 -39.21 -7.48
N ILE A 2 -35.85 -38.79 -6.42
CA ILE A 2 -35.38 -38.86 -5.03
C ILE A 2 -35.09 -40.30 -4.57
N SER A 3 -35.98 -41.25 -4.86
CA SER A 3 -35.79 -42.68 -4.54
C SER A 3 -34.55 -43.29 -5.24
N ALA A 4 -34.25 -42.86 -6.46
CA ALA A 4 -33.07 -43.33 -7.19
C ALA A 4 -31.78 -42.82 -6.52
N LEU A 5 -31.73 -41.53 -6.15
CA LEU A 5 -30.61 -40.95 -5.40
C LEU A 5 -30.36 -41.65 -4.06
N ILE A 6 -31.43 -41.97 -3.32
CA ILE A 6 -31.32 -42.67 -2.04
C ILE A 6 -30.76 -44.09 -2.23
N LYS A 7 -31.22 -44.80 -3.26
CA LYS A 7 -30.74 -46.16 -3.56
C LYS A 7 -29.28 -46.16 -3.99
N THR A 8 -28.89 -45.24 -4.88
CA THR A 8 -27.49 -45.06 -5.30
C THR A 8 -26.59 -44.70 -4.12
N ALA A 9 -27.06 -43.86 -3.19
CA ALA A 9 -26.29 -43.52 -1.99
C ALA A 9 -26.12 -44.72 -1.05
N SER A 10 -27.17 -45.53 -0.87
CA SER A 10 -27.11 -46.77 -0.09
C SER A 10 -26.17 -47.80 -0.72
N ASP A 11 -26.17 -47.93 -2.05
CA ASP A 11 -25.31 -48.88 -2.76
C ASP A 11 -23.84 -48.50 -2.63
N ILE A 12 -23.51 -47.20 -2.70
CA ILE A 12 -22.14 -46.69 -2.49
C ILE A 12 -21.66 -46.96 -1.05
N TYR A 13 -22.52 -46.76 -0.05
CA TYR A 13 -22.17 -47.04 1.34
C TYR A 13 -21.87 -48.52 1.59
N ASN A 14 -22.66 -49.41 0.98
CA ASN A 14 -22.49 -50.85 1.16
C ASN A 14 -21.25 -51.42 0.45
N VAL A 15 -20.82 -50.82 -0.67
CA VAL A 15 -19.62 -51.25 -1.43
C VAL A 15 -18.34 -50.59 -0.91
N GLN A 16 -18.40 -49.33 -0.48
CA GLN A 16 -17.28 -48.57 0.07
C GLN A 16 -17.73 -47.75 1.28
N PRO A 17 -17.80 -48.35 2.49
CA PRO A 17 -18.31 -47.68 3.69
C PRO A 17 -17.50 -46.44 4.09
N THR A 18 -16.26 -46.33 3.62
CA THR A 18 -15.40 -45.16 3.86
C THR A 18 -15.62 -44.01 2.87
N PHE A 19 -16.33 -44.20 1.76
CA PHE A 19 -16.47 -43.19 0.69
C PHE A 19 -16.94 -41.83 1.22
N TYR A 20 -18.02 -41.82 1.99
CA TYR A 20 -18.57 -40.59 2.57
C TYR A 20 -17.66 -39.98 3.64
N ALA A 21 -16.97 -40.81 4.42
CA ALA A 21 -16.00 -40.35 5.41
C ALA A 21 -14.78 -39.71 4.74
N THR A 22 -14.25 -40.32 3.68
CA THR A 22 -13.13 -39.79 2.89
C THR A 22 -13.51 -38.48 2.20
N LEU A 23 -14.70 -38.40 1.60
CA LEU A 23 -15.20 -37.16 0.99
C LEU A 23 -15.35 -36.05 2.03
N PHE A 24 -15.95 -36.36 3.18
CA PHE A 24 -16.12 -35.40 4.28
C PHE A 24 -14.77 -34.90 4.82
N VAL A 25 -13.82 -35.81 5.08
CA VAL A 25 -12.47 -35.47 5.55
C VAL A 25 -11.73 -34.63 4.50
N GLY A 26 -11.83 -34.98 3.21
CA GLY A 26 -11.22 -34.22 2.12
C GLY A 26 -11.75 -32.78 2.04
N LEU A 27 -13.07 -32.59 2.16
CA LEU A 27 -13.68 -31.26 2.20
C LEU A 27 -13.27 -30.47 3.43
N LEU A 28 -13.24 -31.10 4.60
CA LEU A 28 -12.81 -30.46 5.85
C LEU A 28 -11.34 -30.03 5.77
N ALA A 29 -10.47 -30.90 5.26
CA ALA A 29 -9.06 -30.60 5.04
C ALA A 29 -8.88 -29.42 4.07
N ALA A 30 -9.64 -29.38 2.96
CA ALA A 30 -9.61 -28.26 2.02
C ALA A 30 -10.03 -26.94 2.69
N LEU A 31 -11.09 -26.95 3.51
CA LEU A 31 -11.53 -25.76 4.25
C LEU A 31 -10.48 -25.25 5.24
N ILE A 32 -9.82 -26.17 5.96
CA ILE A 32 -8.74 -25.84 6.89
C ILE A 32 -7.54 -25.26 6.11
N ALA A 33 -7.15 -25.89 4.99
CA ALA A 33 -6.05 -25.43 4.16
C ALA A 33 -6.30 -24.02 3.59
N LEU A 34 -7.52 -23.73 3.12
CA LEU A 34 -7.90 -22.39 2.65
C LEU A 34 -7.82 -21.34 3.78
N ARG A 35 -8.26 -21.68 5.00
CA ARG A 35 -8.12 -20.79 6.16
C ARG A 35 -6.65 -20.57 6.53
N ALA A 36 -5.85 -21.64 6.55
CA ALA A 36 -4.42 -21.56 6.85
C ALA A 36 -3.69 -20.69 5.82
N LEU A 37 -3.98 -20.84 4.53
CA LEU A 37 -3.39 -20.00 3.48
C LEU A 37 -3.71 -18.53 3.68
N ARG A 38 -4.98 -18.18 3.94
CA ARG A 38 -5.38 -16.79 4.22
C ARG A 38 -4.69 -16.22 5.45
N HIS A 39 -4.61 -17.01 6.51
CA HIS A 39 -3.91 -16.62 7.74
C HIS A 39 -2.41 -16.39 7.48
N ASN A 40 -1.76 -17.29 6.73
CA ASN A 40 -0.34 -17.18 6.40
C ASN A 40 -0.04 -15.96 5.53
N VAL A 41 -0.91 -15.66 4.55
CA VAL A 41 -0.80 -14.44 3.74
C VAL A 41 -0.92 -13.21 4.63
N GLN A 42 -1.90 -13.15 5.54
CA GLN A 42 -2.04 -12.01 6.46
C GLN A 42 -0.84 -11.88 7.40
N ALA A 43 -0.39 -12.99 8.01
CA ALA A 43 0.78 -12.99 8.88
C ALA A 43 2.04 -12.51 8.16
N ALA A 44 2.22 -12.90 6.88
CA ALA A 44 3.31 -12.41 6.06
C ALA A 44 3.20 -10.89 5.80
N LYS A 45 2.01 -10.39 5.45
CA LYS A 45 1.76 -8.94 5.26
C LYS A 45 2.10 -8.15 6.52
N THR A 46 1.61 -8.59 7.68
CA THR A 46 1.87 -7.94 8.98
C THR A 46 3.35 -7.98 9.33
N LYS A 47 4.03 -9.13 9.18
CA LYS A 47 5.48 -9.24 9.42
C LYS A 47 6.27 -8.30 8.51
N ASN A 48 6.01 -8.31 7.20
CA ASN A 48 6.68 -7.43 6.25
C ASN A 48 6.50 -5.94 6.59
N SER A 49 5.34 -5.59 7.13
CA SER A 49 5.04 -4.22 7.56
C SER A 49 5.77 -3.83 8.84
N LEU A 50 5.92 -4.76 9.79
CA LEU A 50 6.76 -4.58 10.98
C LEU A 50 8.23 -4.44 10.61
N ASP A 51 8.72 -5.25 9.65
CA ASP A 51 10.08 -5.16 9.15
C ASP A 51 10.34 -3.81 8.46
N PHE A 52 9.36 -3.31 7.67
CA PHE A 52 9.39 -1.96 7.13
C PHE A 52 9.43 -0.90 8.24
N GLU A 53 8.56 -0.98 9.25
CA GLU A 53 8.50 -0.03 10.36
C GLU A 53 9.83 0.01 11.13
N SER A 54 10.39 -1.16 11.45
CA SER A 54 11.67 -1.30 12.12
C SER A 54 12.79 -0.68 11.29
N THR A 55 12.84 -0.98 9.99
CA THR A 55 13.84 -0.40 9.08
C THR A 55 13.68 1.12 9.00
N TYR A 56 12.45 1.63 8.88
CA TYR A 56 12.16 3.04 8.78
C TYR A 56 12.61 3.82 10.03
N LYS A 57 12.38 3.26 11.22
CA LYS A 57 12.72 3.88 12.51
C LYS A 57 14.22 3.86 12.82
N HIS A 58 14.92 2.81 12.41
CA HIS A 58 16.34 2.62 12.77
C HIS A 58 17.30 3.02 11.64
N ASN A 59 16.80 3.40 10.47
CA ASN A 59 17.64 3.90 9.39
C ASN A 59 18.04 5.36 9.66
N GLU A 60 19.29 5.58 10.07
CA GLU A 60 19.84 6.90 10.39
C GLU A 60 19.63 7.92 9.27
N LYS A 61 19.79 7.51 8.01
CA LYS A 61 19.57 8.40 6.86
C LYS A 61 18.12 8.88 6.79
N ILE A 62 17.16 8.00 7.07
CA ILE A 62 15.72 8.33 7.08
C ILE A 62 15.36 9.18 8.30
N VAL A 63 15.91 8.86 9.48
CA VAL A 63 15.73 9.68 10.69
C VAL A 63 16.27 11.09 10.48
N ASN A 64 17.50 11.23 10.00
CA ASN A 64 18.12 12.51 9.71
C ASN A 64 17.34 13.28 8.64
N SER A 65 16.97 12.63 7.53
CA SER A 65 16.17 13.26 6.49
C SER A 65 14.81 13.72 7.03
N SER A 66 14.17 12.95 7.91
CA SER A 66 12.89 13.34 8.53
C SER A 66 13.01 14.61 9.38
N LEU A 67 14.14 14.82 10.05
CA LEU A 67 14.43 16.05 10.80
C LEU A 67 14.69 17.23 9.84
N GLU A 68 15.47 17.01 8.79
CA GLU A 68 15.77 18.04 7.79
C GLU A 68 14.54 18.48 7.02
N ILE A 69 13.61 17.58 6.68
CA ILE A 69 12.33 17.92 6.04
C ILE A 69 11.57 18.98 6.84
N LYS A 70 11.56 18.90 8.17
CA LYS A 70 10.90 19.91 9.00
C LYS A 70 11.58 21.28 8.88
N LYS A 71 12.91 21.33 8.72
CA LYS A 71 13.65 22.59 8.52
C LYS A 71 13.40 23.15 7.13
N ILE A 72 13.44 22.30 6.10
CA ILE A 72 13.18 22.66 4.70
C ILE A 72 11.77 23.25 4.56
N ILE A 73 10.76 22.60 5.13
CA ILE A 73 9.38 23.10 5.09
C ILE A 73 9.23 24.45 5.81
N LYS A 74 9.95 24.67 6.92
CA LYS A 74 9.93 25.96 7.64
C LYS A 74 10.54 27.10 6.82
N ARG A 75 11.58 26.81 6.02
CA ARG A 75 12.29 27.77 5.16
C ARG A 75 11.71 27.90 3.75
N LYS A 76 10.53 27.33 3.50
CA LYS A 76 9.91 27.31 2.16
C LYS A 76 9.63 28.70 1.56
N LEU A 77 9.59 29.74 2.39
CA LEU A 77 9.43 31.13 1.95
C LEU A 77 10.74 31.71 1.40
N ASP A 78 11.89 31.21 1.88
CA ASP A 78 13.22 31.63 1.43
C ASP A 78 13.62 30.81 0.18
N VAL A 79 13.41 29.50 0.24
CA VAL A 79 13.71 28.56 -0.85
C VAL A 79 12.44 27.78 -1.18
N PRO A 80 11.78 28.07 -2.31
CA PRO A 80 10.57 27.35 -2.71
C PRO A 80 10.82 25.86 -2.89
N ILE A 81 9.96 25.01 -2.33
CA ILE A 81 10.07 23.55 -2.42
C ILE A 81 10.10 23.05 -3.88
N SER A 82 9.39 23.73 -4.78
CA SER A 82 9.41 23.43 -6.22
C SER A 82 10.79 23.61 -6.84
N SER A 83 11.57 24.61 -6.39
CA SER A 83 12.92 24.84 -6.92
C SER A 83 13.87 23.67 -6.65
N LEU A 84 13.70 22.99 -5.52
CA LEU A 84 14.49 21.80 -5.17
C LEU A 84 14.19 20.61 -6.10
N GLY A 85 13.04 20.61 -6.78
CA GLY A 85 12.66 19.57 -7.75
C GLY A 85 13.30 19.74 -9.13
N LEU A 86 13.97 20.87 -9.39
CA LEU A 86 14.66 21.13 -10.65
C LEU A 86 15.92 20.28 -10.80
N GLU A 87 16.28 19.94 -12.03
CA GLU A 87 17.40 19.03 -12.33
C GLU A 87 18.74 19.60 -11.85
N GLU A 88 18.97 20.90 -12.01
CA GLU A 88 20.16 21.60 -11.52
C GLU A 88 20.31 21.57 -9.99
N ASN A 89 19.21 21.33 -9.27
CA ASN A 89 19.19 21.29 -7.81
C ASN A 89 19.16 19.87 -7.25
N PHE A 90 19.21 18.83 -8.08
CA PHE A 90 19.10 17.43 -7.65
C PHE A 90 20.20 17.02 -6.66
N GLN A 91 21.40 17.62 -6.75
CA GLN A 91 22.52 17.34 -5.85
C GLN A 91 22.54 18.22 -4.59
N ARG A 92 21.61 19.17 -4.45
CA ARG A 92 21.49 19.95 -3.20
C ARG A 92 21.11 19.02 -2.06
N GLU A 93 21.70 19.27 -0.90
CA GLU A 93 21.47 18.48 0.32
C GLU A 93 19.97 18.37 0.65
N GLU A 94 19.23 19.47 0.51
CA GLU A 94 17.78 19.49 0.76
C GLU A 94 17.01 18.60 -0.21
N ALA A 95 17.39 18.61 -1.50
CA ALA A 95 16.77 17.77 -2.52
C ALA A 95 17.07 16.27 -2.31
N LEU A 96 18.26 15.95 -1.78
CA LEU A 96 18.65 14.59 -1.40
C LEU A 96 17.83 14.08 -0.21
N HIS A 97 17.57 14.91 0.80
CA HIS A 97 16.72 14.55 1.93
C HIS A 97 15.26 14.33 1.52
N ILE A 98 14.71 15.20 0.66
CA ILE A 98 13.37 15.02 0.07
C ILE A 98 13.31 13.72 -0.72
N SER A 99 14.28 13.48 -1.61
CA SER A 99 14.34 12.25 -2.39
C SER A 99 14.43 11.01 -1.51
N ALA A 100 15.24 11.04 -0.44
CA ALA A 100 15.40 9.90 0.45
C ALA A 100 14.08 9.50 1.12
N ILE A 101 13.33 10.46 1.67
CA ILE A 101 12.04 10.19 2.31
C ILE A 101 10.98 9.76 1.29
N LEU A 102 10.90 10.44 0.15
CA LEU A 102 9.91 10.09 -0.88
C LEU A 102 10.19 8.72 -1.51
N ASN A 103 11.46 8.34 -1.71
CA ASN A 103 11.83 7.01 -2.19
C ASN A 103 11.41 5.91 -1.20
N GLU A 104 11.60 6.16 0.10
CA GLU A 104 11.22 5.22 1.15
C GLU A 104 9.70 5.00 1.17
N TRP A 105 8.93 6.07 1.03
CA TRP A 105 7.47 6.00 0.97
C TRP A 105 6.92 5.52 -0.39
N GLU A 106 7.64 5.73 -1.49
CA GLU A 106 7.36 5.10 -2.78
C GLU A 106 7.53 3.58 -2.69
N ARG A 107 8.58 3.09 -2.01
CA ARG A 107 8.76 1.64 -1.75
C ARG A 107 7.61 1.11 -0.88
N CYS A 108 7.24 1.84 0.16
CA CYS A 108 6.09 1.51 1.00
C CYS A 108 4.78 1.42 0.20
N ALA A 109 4.51 2.44 -0.61
CA ALA A 109 3.33 2.50 -1.46
C ALA A 109 3.29 1.34 -2.47
N ASN A 110 4.43 0.96 -3.05
CA ASN A 110 4.52 -0.23 -3.90
C ASN A 110 4.20 -1.51 -3.13
N GLY A 111 4.74 -1.69 -1.93
CA GLY A 111 4.43 -2.85 -1.08
C GLY A 111 2.95 -2.94 -0.72
N ILE A 112 2.29 -1.82 -0.43
CA ILE A 112 0.84 -1.77 -0.20
C ILE A 112 0.07 -2.07 -1.49
N TYR A 113 0.48 -1.49 -2.62
CA TYR A 113 -0.19 -1.66 -3.90
C TYR A 113 -0.19 -3.13 -4.36
N HIS A 114 0.91 -3.85 -4.13
CA HIS A 114 1.05 -5.28 -4.46
C HIS A 114 0.60 -6.21 -3.33
N GLU A 115 -0.10 -5.68 -2.32
CA GLU A 115 -0.58 -6.45 -1.17
C GLU A 115 0.52 -7.22 -0.42
N ILE A 116 1.76 -6.72 -0.44
CA ILE A 116 2.88 -7.28 0.31
C ILE A 116 2.88 -6.75 1.75
N TYR A 117 2.34 -5.54 1.94
CA TYR A 117 2.20 -4.88 3.22
C TYR A 117 0.74 -4.80 3.68
N ASP A 118 0.57 -4.69 5.00
CA ASP A 118 -0.68 -4.48 5.70
C ASP A 118 -1.01 -2.99 5.70
N ASP A 119 -1.90 -2.58 4.79
CA ASP A 119 -2.33 -1.18 4.62
C ASP A 119 -2.97 -0.62 5.89
N ASP A 120 -3.73 -1.43 6.62
CA ASP A 120 -4.43 -0.99 7.84
C ASP A 120 -3.46 -0.71 8.96
N PHE A 121 -2.48 -1.60 9.16
CA PHE A 121 -1.41 -1.40 10.11
C PHE A 121 -0.60 -0.14 9.80
N LEU A 122 -0.14 0.01 8.55
CA LEU A 122 0.72 1.14 8.15
C LEU A 122 -0.05 2.47 8.15
N TYR A 123 -1.32 2.48 7.78
CA TYR A 123 -2.16 3.68 7.89
C TYR A 123 -2.33 4.10 9.35
N GLY A 124 -2.57 3.15 10.26
CA GLY A 124 -2.70 3.41 11.69
C GLY A 124 -1.45 4.07 12.29
N THR A 125 -0.27 3.62 11.86
CA THR A 125 1.01 4.13 12.37
C THR A 125 1.47 5.42 11.69
N TYR A 126 1.29 5.55 10.38
CA TYR A 126 1.95 6.58 9.56
C TYR A 126 1.02 7.43 8.70
N GLY A 127 -0.30 7.24 8.79
CA GLY A 127 -1.27 7.99 7.99
C GLY A 127 -1.05 9.50 8.05
N SER A 128 -0.80 10.06 9.23
CA SER A 128 -0.52 11.50 9.41
C SER A 128 0.78 11.93 8.75
N THR A 129 1.82 11.12 8.86
CA THR A 129 3.14 11.39 8.26
C THR A 129 3.06 11.45 6.74
N VAL A 130 2.47 10.45 6.08
CA VAL A 130 2.39 10.42 4.60
C VAL A 130 1.56 11.59 4.08
N ILE A 131 0.41 11.88 4.69
CA ILE A 131 -0.43 13.01 4.27
C ILE A 131 0.29 14.34 4.49
N PHE A 132 1.02 14.51 5.59
CA PHE A 132 1.84 15.69 5.84
C PHE A 132 2.93 15.85 4.76
N LEU A 133 3.67 14.77 4.45
CA LEU A 133 4.71 14.80 3.43
C LEU A 133 4.15 15.15 2.06
N TYR A 134 3.04 14.53 1.65
CA TYR A 134 2.39 14.86 0.38
C TYR A 134 1.96 16.32 0.33
N THR A 135 1.26 16.81 1.36
CA THR A 135 0.77 18.19 1.43
C THR A 135 1.88 19.22 1.26
N HIS A 136 3.08 18.96 1.78
CA HIS A 136 4.17 19.93 1.76
C HIS A 136 5.21 19.71 0.66
N LEU A 137 5.39 18.48 0.20
CA LEU A 137 6.41 18.11 -0.79
C LEU A 137 5.83 17.90 -2.19
N TYR A 138 4.51 17.97 -2.38
CA TYR A 138 3.91 17.90 -3.72
C TYR A 138 4.52 18.88 -4.74
N PRO A 139 4.84 20.15 -4.40
CA PRO A 139 5.48 21.06 -5.37
C PRO A 139 6.84 20.54 -5.89
N TYR A 140 7.59 19.81 -5.07
CA TYR A 140 8.83 19.14 -5.49
C TYR A 140 8.52 18.00 -6.47
N ILE A 141 7.54 17.17 -6.13
CA ILE A 141 7.12 16.01 -6.94
C ILE A 141 6.63 16.47 -8.32
N GLU A 142 5.79 17.50 -8.35
CA GLU A 142 5.23 18.05 -9.60
C GLU A 142 6.34 18.49 -10.57
N VAL A 143 7.36 19.20 -10.08
CA VAL A 143 8.49 19.62 -10.92
C VAL A 143 9.30 18.42 -11.42
N ARG A 144 9.54 17.41 -10.58
CA ARG A 144 10.21 16.17 -10.99
C ARG A 144 9.39 15.40 -12.04
N GLN A 145 8.07 15.40 -11.91
CA GLN A 145 7.16 14.71 -12.83
C GLN A 145 7.08 15.36 -14.21
N LYS A 146 7.42 16.65 -14.36
CA LYS A 146 7.58 17.28 -15.68
C LYS A 146 8.69 16.64 -16.50
N HIS A 147 9.73 16.12 -15.84
CA HIS A 147 10.86 15.45 -16.48
C HIS A 147 10.66 13.93 -16.56
N ASN A 148 10.14 13.34 -15.49
CA ASN A 148 9.82 11.92 -15.44
C ASN A 148 8.45 11.68 -14.78
N PRO A 149 7.38 11.49 -15.58
CA PRO A 149 6.02 11.33 -15.09
C PRO A 149 5.79 10.17 -14.11
N ARG A 150 6.71 9.19 -14.04
CA ARG A 150 6.61 8.03 -13.12
C ARG A 150 7.03 8.33 -11.70
N VAL A 151 7.82 9.38 -11.49
CA VAL A 151 8.46 9.69 -10.22
C VAL A 151 7.40 9.90 -9.14
N PHE A 152 7.52 9.14 -8.05
CA PHE A 152 6.66 9.20 -6.86
C PHE A 152 5.15 8.99 -7.11
N THR A 153 4.77 8.38 -8.23
CA THR A 153 3.34 8.19 -8.55
C THR A 153 2.64 7.25 -7.57
N LYS A 154 3.33 6.23 -7.03
CA LYS A 154 2.74 5.33 -6.04
C LYS A 154 2.62 6.01 -4.69
N PHE A 155 3.60 6.83 -4.31
CA PHE A 155 3.50 7.68 -3.13
C PHE A 155 2.30 8.63 -3.22
N CYS A 156 2.10 9.33 -4.35
CA CYS A 156 0.93 10.18 -4.56
C CYS A 156 -0.37 9.38 -4.45
N TRP A 157 -0.43 8.20 -5.07
CA TRP A 157 -1.58 7.29 -4.97
C TRP A 157 -1.88 6.92 -3.50
N LEU A 158 -0.85 6.55 -2.73
CA LEU A 158 -0.98 6.17 -1.34
C LEU A 158 -1.48 7.35 -0.50
N ALA A 159 -0.89 8.53 -0.66
CA ALA A 159 -1.25 9.73 0.08
C ALA A 159 -2.70 10.14 -0.17
N LEU A 160 -3.15 10.14 -1.43
CA LEU A 160 -4.53 10.44 -1.79
C LEU A 160 -5.51 9.40 -1.24
N ARG A 161 -5.18 8.10 -1.38
CA ARG A 161 -5.99 7.00 -0.81
C ARG A 161 -6.16 7.16 0.69
N TRP A 162 -5.07 7.46 1.41
CA TRP A 162 -5.11 7.66 2.86
C TRP A 162 -5.82 8.95 3.25
N GLN A 163 -5.74 10.01 2.44
CA GLN A 163 -6.47 11.26 2.68
C GLN A 163 -7.98 11.04 2.56
N ILE A 164 -8.41 10.32 1.53
CA ILE A 164 -9.82 9.94 1.34
C ILE A 164 -10.29 9.04 2.49
N ARG A 165 -9.46 8.07 2.92
CA ARG A 165 -9.74 7.24 4.10
C ARG A 165 -9.91 8.08 5.36
N ARG A 166 -9.07 9.09 5.58
CA ARG A 166 -9.18 10.01 6.73
C ARG A 166 -10.45 10.85 6.68
N ASP A 167 -10.78 11.40 5.51
CA ASP A 167 -11.99 12.19 5.33
C ASP A 167 -13.24 11.35 5.68
N LYS A 168 -13.30 10.10 5.19
CA LYS A 168 -14.35 9.14 5.55
C LYS A 168 -14.41 8.86 7.06
N ASN A 169 -13.27 8.59 7.69
CA ASN A 169 -13.21 8.29 9.12
C ASN A 169 -13.60 9.48 10.02
N THR A 170 -13.40 10.70 9.54
CA THR A 170 -13.73 11.94 10.28
C THR A 170 -15.09 12.53 9.92
N GLY A 171 -15.82 11.89 9.00
CA GLY A 171 -17.10 12.40 8.49
C GLY A 171 -16.97 13.65 7.61
N LYS A 172 -15.75 14.01 7.20
CA LYS A 172 -15.49 15.13 6.30
C LYS A 172 -15.86 14.74 4.88
N LYS A 173 -16.50 15.65 4.14
CA LYS A 173 -16.77 15.46 2.71
C LYS A 173 -15.44 15.48 1.95
N THR A 174 -15.12 14.36 1.29
CA THR A 174 -13.98 14.25 0.39
C THR A 174 -14.14 15.19 -0.80
N ASP A 175 -13.07 15.90 -1.15
CA ASP A 175 -13.03 16.72 -2.36
C ASP A 175 -13.13 15.82 -3.61
N ARG A 176 -13.99 16.21 -4.55
CA ARG A 176 -14.17 15.48 -5.81
C ARG A 176 -12.85 15.37 -6.58
N VAL A 177 -12.03 16.42 -6.57
CA VAL A 177 -10.74 16.46 -7.27
C VAL A 177 -9.78 15.38 -6.73
N LEU A 178 -9.77 15.14 -5.42
CA LEU A 178 -8.95 14.08 -4.82
C LEU A 178 -9.40 12.69 -5.27
N SER A 179 -10.72 12.50 -5.39
CA SER A 179 -11.30 11.23 -5.83
C SER A 179 -10.97 10.96 -7.30
N GLU A 180 -11.12 11.97 -8.16
CA GLU A 180 -10.74 11.92 -9.58
C GLU A 180 -9.25 11.65 -9.75
N ALA A 181 -8.38 12.34 -9.00
CA ALA A 181 -6.94 12.12 -9.04
C ALA A 181 -6.54 10.70 -8.61
N LEU A 182 -7.17 10.14 -7.57
CA LEU A 182 -6.93 8.76 -7.15
C LEU A 182 -7.33 7.75 -8.24
N GLU A 183 -8.46 7.98 -8.90
CA GLU A 183 -8.94 7.11 -9.99
C GLU A 183 -7.99 7.13 -11.19
N LEU A 184 -7.50 8.32 -11.59
CA LEU A 184 -6.51 8.48 -12.64
C LEU A 184 -5.22 7.73 -12.33
N LEU A 185 -4.67 7.88 -11.13
CA LEU A 185 -3.46 7.17 -10.72
C LEU A 185 -3.66 5.65 -10.67
N SER A 186 -4.82 5.21 -10.17
CA SER A 186 -5.16 3.78 -10.12
C SER A 186 -5.24 3.17 -11.52
N THR A 187 -5.80 3.90 -12.47
CA THR A 187 -5.88 3.50 -13.88
C THR A 187 -4.51 3.48 -14.54
N TYR A 188 -3.72 4.53 -14.33
CA TYR A 188 -2.34 4.61 -14.82
C TYR A 188 -1.51 3.41 -14.38
N HIS A 189 -1.57 3.04 -13.10
CA HIS A 189 -0.82 1.90 -12.58
C HIS A 189 -1.28 0.55 -13.13
N LYS A 190 -2.57 0.36 -13.38
CA LYS A 190 -3.07 -0.85 -14.05
C LYS A 190 -2.49 -0.98 -15.45
N ASN A 191 -2.45 0.12 -16.20
CA ASN A 191 -1.96 0.12 -17.58
C ASN A 191 -0.45 -0.11 -17.66
N VAL A 192 0.33 0.44 -16.73
CA VAL A 192 1.79 0.25 -16.70
C VAL A 192 2.19 -1.19 -16.32
N ASN A 193 1.38 -1.88 -15.52
CA ASN A 193 1.67 -3.25 -15.07
C ASN A 193 1.19 -4.34 -16.05
N ASN A 194 0.48 -3.97 -17.12
CA ASN A 194 -0.04 -4.88 -18.14
C ASN A 194 0.81 -4.89 -19.44
N ILE A 195 2.00 -4.28 -19.40
CA ILE A 195 3.02 -4.25 -20.46
C ILE A 195 4.25 -4.99 -19.94
#